data_AF-A0A2E2TB36-F1
#
_entry.id   AF-A0A2E2TB36-F1
#
_cell.length_a   1.000
_cell.length_b   1.000
_cell.length_c   1.000
_cell.angle_alpha   90.00
_cell.angle_beta   90.00
_cell.angle_gamma   90.00
#
_symmetry.space_group_name_H-M   'P 1'
#
loop_
_entity.id
_entity.type
_entity.pdbx_description
1 polymer ?
#
loop_
_entity_poly.entity_id
_entity_poly.type
_entity_poly.pdbx_seq_one_letter_code
_entity_poly.pdbx_strand_id
1 'polypeptide(L)'
;MTLSKSIKPSLPLLAIAVLVSVYSCKKDEEDTPVTPQCLESAIVQFDLTKACRFSAKVDRYTFQRKTVYALVLGTCGADQTTDIIDSECNTIGTLGGIAGNNKINGEDFSNAIFIETLWEN
;
A
#
# COMPACT_ATOMS: atom_id res chain seq x y z
N MET A 1 59.13 12.39 -61.06
CA MET A 1 57.94 12.19 -61.91
C MET A 1 56.90 11.45 -61.08
N THR A 2 55.76 12.11 -60.81
CA THR A 2 54.40 11.54 -60.60
C THR A 2 54.13 10.37 -59.64
N LEU A 3 53.22 10.67 -58.68
CA LEU A 3 52.00 9.91 -58.28
C LEU A 3 52.25 8.57 -57.52
N SER A 4 51.54 8.19 -56.44
CA SER A 4 50.10 8.28 -56.21
C SER A 4 49.72 7.76 -54.80
N LYS A 5 48.69 8.39 -54.23
CA LYS A 5 47.62 7.88 -53.33
C LYS A 5 47.91 7.52 -51.87
N SER A 6 47.36 8.40 -51.03
CA SER A 6 46.76 8.12 -49.73
C SER A 6 45.64 7.07 -49.85
N ILE A 7 45.69 6.05 -48.99
CA ILE A 7 44.59 5.12 -48.70
C ILE A 7 44.51 5.01 -47.16
N LYS A 8 43.47 5.61 -46.56
CA LYS A 8 42.98 5.29 -45.21
C LYS A 8 41.88 4.25 -45.38
N PRO A 9 41.88 3.13 -44.64
CA PRO A 9 41.03 3.03 -43.43
C PRO A 9 41.69 2.10 -42.38
N SER A 10 41.27 1.92 -41.13
CA SER A 10 40.23 2.48 -40.27
C SER A 10 40.60 2.00 -38.87
N LEU A 11 41.04 2.92 -38.01
CA LEU A 11 41.05 2.75 -36.57
C LEU A 11 39.60 3.02 -36.14
N PRO A 12 38.86 2.06 -35.54
CA PRO A 12 38.95 1.90 -34.10
C PRO A 12 38.47 0.52 -33.60
N LEU A 13 39.28 -0.54 -33.68
CA LEU A 13 38.89 -1.85 -33.09
C LEU A 13 39.26 -1.99 -31.60
N LEU A 14 39.84 -0.95 -30.98
CA LEU A 14 40.41 -1.02 -29.63
C LEU A 14 39.72 -0.07 -28.63
N ALA A 15 38.40 0.14 -28.76
CA ALA A 15 37.65 1.09 -27.93
C ALA A 15 36.33 0.53 -27.36
N ILE A 16 36.19 -0.79 -27.22
CA ILE A 16 34.94 -1.43 -26.74
C ILE A 16 35.09 -2.06 -25.33
N ALA A 17 36.27 -1.97 -24.71
CA ALA A 17 36.53 -2.63 -23.42
C ALA A 17 36.24 -1.79 -22.15
N VAL A 18 35.63 -0.60 -22.25
CA VAL A 18 35.52 0.34 -21.10
C VAL A 18 34.10 0.88 -20.85
N LEU A 19 33.04 0.14 -21.18
CA LEU A 19 31.66 0.57 -20.93
C LEU A 19 30.85 -0.39 -20.05
N VAL A 20 31.50 -1.13 -19.15
CA VAL A 20 30.84 -1.86 -18.07
C VAL A 20 31.01 -1.12 -16.74
N SER A 21 30.64 0.16 -16.73
CA SER A 21 30.60 0.97 -15.52
C SER A 21 29.17 0.95 -14.96
N VAL A 22 29.05 0.21 -13.85
CA VAL A 22 28.10 0.42 -12.74
C VAL A 22 26.61 0.46 -13.06
N TYR A 23 26.03 -0.72 -13.35
CA TYR A 23 24.68 -0.98 -12.84
C TYR A 23 24.74 -1.10 -11.31
N SER A 24 24.85 0.03 -10.63
CA SER A 24 24.46 0.11 -9.23
C SER A 24 22.94 -0.03 -9.24
N CYS A 25 22.44 -1.22 -8.87
CA CYS A 25 21.05 -1.36 -8.47
C CYS A 25 20.82 -0.37 -7.34
N LYS A 26 20.21 0.77 -7.64
CA LYS A 26 19.39 1.42 -6.64
C LYS A 26 18.32 0.39 -6.32
N LYS A 27 18.42 -0.22 -5.15
CA LYS A 27 17.25 -0.80 -4.52
C LYS A 27 16.37 0.42 -4.32
N ASP A 28 15.47 0.67 -5.27
CA ASP A 28 14.35 1.54 -5.01
C ASP A 28 13.82 1.01 -3.68
N GLU A 29 13.90 1.83 -2.64
CA GLU A 29 13.15 1.57 -1.43
C GLU A 29 11.71 1.52 -1.93
N GLU A 30 11.27 0.29 -2.20
CA GLU A 30 9.88 -0.04 -2.42
C GLU A 30 9.15 0.75 -1.35
N ASP A 31 8.28 1.69 -1.76
CA ASP A 31 7.44 2.50 -0.89
C ASP A 31 6.61 1.52 -0.04
N THR A 32 7.22 0.93 0.99
CA THR A 32 6.55 0.08 1.95
C THR A 32 5.58 1.04 2.62
N PRO A 33 4.26 0.85 2.45
CA PRO A 33 3.31 1.77 3.03
C PRO A 33 3.58 1.80 4.52
N VAL A 34 4.06 2.94 5.01
CA VAL A 34 4.48 3.08 6.40
C VAL A 34 3.26 2.80 7.25
N THR A 35 3.25 1.64 7.90
CA THR A 35 2.20 1.29 8.83
C THR A 35 2.33 2.24 10.02
N PRO A 36 1.31 3.04 10.33
CA PRO A 36 1.41 4.02 11.41
C PRO A 36 1.73 3.33 12.73
N GLN A 37 2.59 3.95 13.54
CA GLN A 37 2.98 3.38 14.84
C GLN A 37 1.78 3.14 15.77
N CYS A 38 0.72 3.95 15.64
CA CYS A 38 -0.51 3.78 16.42
C CYS A 38 -1.32 2.54 15.98
N LEU A 39 -1.14 2.05 14.76
CA LEU A 39 -1.98 0.99 14.20
C LEU A 39 -1.76 -0.34 14.89
N GLU A 40 -0.50 -0.68 15.22
CA GLU A 40 -0.20 -1.90 15.98
C GLU A 40 -0.94 -1.90 17.33
N SER A 41 -0.93 -0.77 18.02
CA SER A 41 -1.66 -0.62 19.29
C SER A 41 -3.17 -0.70 19.09
N ALA A 42 -3.70 -0.13 18.00
CA ALA A 42 -5.11 -0.20 17.65
C ALA A 42 -5.56 -1.64 17.34
N ILE A 43 -4.74 -2.41 16.62
CA ILE A 43 -5.00 -3.84 16.31
C ILE A 43 -5.03 -4.66 17.60
N VAL A 44 -4.05 -4.48 18.49
CA VAL A 44 -4.01 -5.19 19.78
C VAL A 44 -5.24 -4.87 20.63
N GLN A 45 -5.63 -3.59 20.71
CA GLN A 45 -6.84 -3.22 21.46
C GLN A 45 -8.11 -3.77 20.81
N PHE A 46 -8.19 -3.75 19.48
CA PHE A 46 -9.30 -4.32 18.73
C PHE A 46 -9.46 -5.82 18.99
N ASP A 47 -8.37 -6.59 18.90
CA ASP A 47 -8.35 -8.04 19.18
C ASP A 47 -8.82 -8.35 20.61
N LEU A 48 -8.30 -7.62 21.60
CA LEU A 48 -8.59 -7.88 23.01
C LEU A 48 -10.01 -7.49 23.44
N THR A 49 -10.66 -6.55 22.75
CA THR A 49 -11.89 -5.90 23.27
C THR A 49 -13.10 -5.96 22.36
N LYS A 50 -12.91 -6.09 21.04
CA LYS A 50 -14.01 -5.96 20.06
C LYS A 50 -14.09 -7.11 19.06
N ALA A 51 -12.95 -7.72 18.70
CA ALA A 51 -12.91 -8.78 17.70
C ALA A 51 -13.80 -9.96 18.11
N CYS A 52 -14.68 -10.37 17.21
CA CYS A 52 -15.40 -11.62 17.32
C CYS A 52 -14.42 -12.79 17.19
N ARG A 53 -14.82 -13.97 17.68
CA ARG A 53 -14.01 -15.19 17.62
C ARG A 53 -13.62 -15.63 16.20
N PHE A 54 -14.41 -15.28 15.20
CA PHE A 54 -14.22 -15.76 13.84
C PHE A 54 -14.30 -14.62 12.84
N SER A 55 -13.37 -14.62 11.88
CA SER A 55 -13.36 -13.71 10.73
C SER A 55 -13.24 -12.23 11.10
N ALA A 56 -12.72 -11.93 12.30
CA ALA A 56 -12.34 -10.57 12.63
C ALA A 56 -11.09 -10.22 11.84
N LYS A 57 -11.03 -8.99 11.32
CA LYS A 57 -9.88 -8.55 10.51
C LYS A 57 -9.69 -7.05 10.53
N VAL A 58 -8.47 -6.64 10.20
CA VAL A 58 -8.11 -5.24 9.95
C VAL A 58 -7.62 -5.11 8.52
N ASP A 59 -8.42 -4.45 7.69
CA ASP A 59 -8.15 -4.28 6.26
C ASP A 59 -7.70 -2.84 5.96
N ARG A 60 -6.70 -2.68 5.10
CA ARG A 60 -6.23 -1.39 4.60
C ARG A 60 -6.91 -1.05 3.27
N TYR A 61 -7.36 0.19 3.15
CA TYR A 61 -7.96 0.74 1.93
C TYR A 61 -7.34 2.08 1.55
N THR A 62 -7.43 2.42 0.26
CA THR A 62 -7.40 3.82 -0.20
C THR A 62 -8.83 4.32 -0.35
N PHE A 63 -9.19 5.38 0.38
CA PHE A 63 -10.51 6.01 0.32
C PHE A 63 -10.35 7.53 0.42
N GLN A 64 -11.04 8.31 -0.40
CA GLN A 64 -10.89 9.78 -0.44
C GLN A 64 -9.43 10.25 -0.63
N ARG A 65 -8.62 9.46 -1.37
CA ARG A 65 -7.17 9.66 -1.57
C ARG A 65 -6.35 9.61 -0.28
N LYS A 66 -6.87 8.99 0.78
CA LYS A 66 -6.19 8.74 2.05
C LYS A 66 -6.12 7.25 2.32
N THR A 67 -5.10 6.85 3.07
CA THR A 67 -5.04 5.51 3.67
C THR A 67 -6.01 5.46 4.85
N VAL A 68 -6.87 4.44 4.85
CA VAL A 68 -7.80 4.18 5.95
C VAL A 68 -7.78 2.69 6.31
N TYR A 69 -8.23 2.36 7.51
CA TYR A 69 -8.26 0.99 8.02
C TYR A 69 -9.66 0.65 8.50
N ALA A 70 -10.18 -0.49 8.06
CA ALA A 70 -11.47 -1.01 8.49
C ALA A 70 -11.26 -2.08 9.57
N LEU A 71 -11.80 -1.83 10.76
CA LEU A 71 -11.78 -2.76 11.89
C LEU A 71 -13.06 -3.59 11.84
N VAL A 72 -12.99 -4.73 11.16
CA VAL A 72 -14.14 -5.61 10.89
C VAL A 72 -14.27 -6.59 12.04
N LEU A 73 -15.35 -6.48 12.82
CA LEU A 73 -15.56 -7.28 14.04
C LEU A 73 -15.57 -8.79 13.77
N GLY A 74 -16.02 -9.25 12.60
CA GLY A 74 -16.15 -10.66 12.27
C GLY A 74 -17.57 -11.16 12.46
N THR A 75 -17.74 -12.44 12.83
CA THR A 75 -19.07 -13.07 12.92
C THR A 75 -19.47 -13.34 14.37
N CYS A 76 -20.16 -12.38 15.01
CA CYS A 76 -20.78 -12.60 16.32
C CYS A 76 -22.07 -11.81 16.59
N GLY A 77 -22.66 -11.17 15.56
CA GLY A 77 -23.95 -10.47 15.68
C GLY A 77 -24.55 -10.08 14.32
N ALA A 78 -25.83 -9.69 14.33
CA ALA A 78 -26.54 -9.26 13.12
C ALA A 78 -26.30 -7.78 12.79
N ASP A 79 -26.35 -6.91 13.78
CA ASP A 79 -26.27 -5.45 13.62
C ASP A 79 -24.85 -4.92 13.85
N GLN A 80 -23.87 -5.62 13.28
CA GLN A 80 -22.47 -5.28 13.51
C GLN A 80 -22.08 -4.01 12.75
N THR A 81 -21.20 -3.27 13.39
CA THR A 81 -20.59 -2.08 12.83
C THR A 81 -19.18 -2.39 12.34
N THR A 82 -18.58 -1.50 11.57
CA THR A 82 -17.15 -1.55 11.23
C THR A 82 -16.60 -0.14 11.38
N ASP A 83 -15.65 0.02 12.30
CA ASP A 83 -15.00 1.31 12.52
C ASP A 83 -13.99 1.56 11.40
N ILE A 84 -14.05 2.75 10.80
CA ILE A 84 -13.07 3.21 9.82
C ILE A 84 -12.17 4.23 10.52
N ILE A 85 -10.87 3.95 10.54
CA ILE A 85 -9.86 4.84 11.14
C ILE A 85 -8.89 5.35 10.08
N ASP A 86 -8.32 6.54 10.30
CA ASP A 86 -7.28 7.11 9.43
C ASP A 86 -5.85 6.68 9.83
N SER A 87 -4.84 7.23 9.14
CA SER A 87 -3.43 7.00 9.43
C SER A 87 -2.95 7.57 10.77
N GLU A 88 -3.76 8.40 11.43
CA GLU A 88 -3.50 8.91 12.77
C GLU A 88 -4.29 8.11 13.83
N CYS A 89 -4.92 7.00 13.41
CA CYS A 89 -5.78 6.13 14.22
C CYS A 89 -7.01 6.84 14.81
N ASN A 90 -7.45 7.94 14.20
CA ASN A 90 -8.71 8.57 14.56
C ASN A 90 -9.86 7.85 13.87
N THR A 91 -10.95 7.57 14.58
CA THR A 91 -12.19 7.09 13.96
C THR A 91 -12.82 8.21 13.13
N ILE A 92 -12.88 7.99 11.82
CA ILE A 92 -13.49 8.93 10.86
C ILE A 92 -14.93 8.57 10.50
N GLY A 93 -15.39 7.39 10.93
CA GLY A 93 -16.79 7.00 10.89
C GLY A 93 -16.99 5.50 11.07
N THR A 94 -18.24 5.07 10.98
CA THR A 94 -18.64 3.70 11.25
C THR A 94 -19.61 3.23 10.17
N LEU A 95 -19.33 2.06 9.59
CA LEU A 95 -20.19 1.41 8.59
C LEU A 95 -21.11 0.38 9.26
N GLY A 96 -22.21 0.02 8.58
CA GLY A 96 -23.15 -1.00 9.02
C GLY A 96 -24.08 -0.53 10.13
N GLY A 97 -24.30 -1.41 11.11
CA GLY A 97 -25.28 -1.23 12.19
C GLY A 97 -26.74 -1.30 11.72
N ILE A 98 -27.68 -1.13 12.66
CA ILE A 98 -29.13 -1.18 12.41
C ILE A 98 -29.56 -0.19 11.32
N ALA A 99 -28.91 0.98 11.27
CA ALA A 99 -29.19 2.02 10.28
C ALA A 99 -28.65 1.67 8.87
N GLY A 100 -27.76 0.67 8.75
CA GLY A 100 -27.14 0.28 7.50
C GLY A 100 -26.28 1.39 6.88
N ASN A 101 -25.50 2.12 7.70
CA ASN A 101 -24.70 3.22 7.17
C ASN A 101 -23.62 2.69 6.22
N ASN A 102 -23.62 3.18 4.98
CA ASN A 102 -22.62 2.82 3.97
C ASN A 102 -21.69 3.99 3.61
N LYS A 103 -21.77 5.12 4.34
CA LYS A 103 -21.03 6.34 4.00
C LYS A 103 -20.04 6.77 5.07
N ILE A 104 -18.91 7.30 4.62
CA ILE A 104 -17.92 8.01 5.42
C ILE A 104 -17.70 9.39 4.80
N ASN A 105 -17.82 10.46 5.59
CA ASN A 105 -17.76 11.85 5.12
C ASN A 105 -18.70 12.15 3.93
N GLY A 106 -19.88 11.51 3.90
CA GLY A 106 -20.89 11.71 2.85
C GLY A 106 -20.66 10.93 1.56
N GLU A 107 -19.52 10.24 1.41
CA GLU A 107 -19.22 9.39 0.26
C GLU A 107 -19.45 7.91 0.60
N ASP A 108 -19.96 7.15 -0.37
CA ASP A 108 -20.19 5.71 -0.24
C ASP A 108 -18.87 4.96 -0.16
N PHE A 109 -18.72 4.11 0.87
CA PHE A 109 -17.48 3.37 1.10
C PHE A 109 -17.22 2.28 0.06
N SER A 110 -18.20 1.93 -0.80
CA SER A 110 -17.96 1.07 -1.96
C SER A 110 -16.97 1.65 -2.97
N ASN A 111 -16.68 2.97 -2.92
CA ASN A 111 -15.60 3.59 -3.69
C ASN A 111 -14.20 3.33 -3.12
N ALA A 112 -14.08 2.73 -1.93
CA ALA A 112 -12.80 2.41 -1.33
C ALA A 112 -12.08 1.30 -2.12
N ILE A 113 -10.78 1.48 -2.32
CA ILE A 113 -9.92 0.53 -3.01
C ILE A 113 -9.22 -0.31 -1.95
N PHE A 114 -9.54 -1.60 -1.88
CA PHE A 114 -8.85 -2.55 -1.01
C PHE A 114 -7.36 -2.66 -1.37
N ILE A 115 -6.51 -2.68 -0.35
CA ILE A 115 -5.06 -2.81 -0.51
C ILE A 115 -4.59 -4.17 0.04
N GLU A 116 -4.79 -4.42 1.33
CA GLU A 116 -4.40 -5.69 1.96
C GLU A 116 -5.12 -5.91 3.30
N THR A 117 -5.09 -7.14 3.80
CA THR A 117 -5.45 -7.47 5.19
C THR A 117 -4.18 -7.47 6.04
N LEU A 118 -4.17 -6.65 7.09
CA LEU A 118 -3.02 -6.48 7.98
C LEU A 118 -3.04 -7.45 9.16
N TRP A 119 -4.24 -7.89 9.56
CA TRP A 119 -4.45 -8.78 10.68
C TRP A 119 -5.78 -9.53 10.51
N GLU A 120 -5.82 -10.78 10.92
CA GLU A 120 -7.03 -11.63 11.01
C GLU A 120 -6.86 -12.69 12.12
N ASN A 121 -7.97 -13.27 12.60
CA ASN A 121 -8.00 -14.31 13.65
C ASN A 121 -8.57 -15.67 13.23
#